data_AF-I1Q152-F1
#
_entry.id   AF-I1Q152-F1
#
_cell.length_a   1.000
_cell.length_b   1.000
_cell.length_c   1.000
_cell.angle_alpha   90.00
_cell.angle_beta   90.00
_cell.angle_gamma   90.00
#
_symmetry.space_group_name_H-M   'P 1'
#
loop_
_entity.id
_entity.type
_entity.pdbx_description
1 polymer ?
#
loop_
_entity_poly.entity_id
_entity_poly.type
_entity_poly.pdbx_seq_one_letter_code
_entity_poly.pdbx_strand_id
1 'polypeptide(L)'
;WSCTRISSRRTCPSSSSCDIRNSCPGIVEKGKLESFNLPIYGPSIDEVKTVITRNKLFCIDHIELFESNWDPYDDLEHDGMHISPHRGMNVAKCIRAVSEPLLASHFGEYILDKLFQRFAQIVERHLAKENAKYSVIVLSLNRRD
;
A
#
# COMPACT_ATOMS: atom_id res chain seq x y z
N TRP A 1 -21.51 -11.08 4.24
CA TRP A 1 -20.21 -10.45 3.97
C TRP A 1 -20.21 -9.13 4.69
N SER A 2 -20.02 -9.20 6.01
CA SER A 2 -20.01 -8.02 6.87
C SER A 2 -18.58 -7.51 6.84
N CYS A 3 -18.36 -6.30 6.34
CA CYS A 3 -17.08 -5.63 6.40
C CYS A 3 -16.83 -5.24 7.87
N THR A 4 -16.44 -6.23 8.68
CA THR A 4 -16.09 -5.99 10.08
C THR A 4 -14.79 -5.22 10.09
N ARG A 5 -14.83 -4.08 10.78
CA ARG A 5 -13.73 -3.17 11.12
C ARG A 5 -12.51 -3.96 11.64
N ILE A 6 -11.66 -4.46 10.74
CA ILE A 6 -10.35 -4.99 11.10
C ILE A 6 -9.42 -3.78 11.16
N SER A 7 -9.18 -3.30 12.37
CA SER A 7 -8.07 -2.38 12.60
C SER A 7 -6.80 -3.08 12.11
N SER A 8 -6.08 -2.46 11.17
CA SER A 8 -4.82 -2.95 10.58
C SER A 8 -3.66 -3.12 11.56
N ARG A 9 -3.92 -3.16 12.87
CA ARG A 9 -2.91 -3.07 13.93
C ARG A 9 -2.07 -4.34 14.13
N ARG A 10 -2.25 -5.43 13.38
CA ARG A 10 -1.61 -6.71 13.74
C ARG A 10 -0.77 -7.46 12.71
N THR A 11 -0.62 -7.01 11.46
CA THR A 11 0.20 -7.80 10.50
C THR A 11 1.14 -7.02 9.59
N CYS A 12 1.12 -5.68 9.56
CA CYS A 12 2.12 -4.90 8.82
C CYS A 12 2.59 -3.69 9.64
N PRO A 13 3.85 -3.66 10.11
CA PRO A 13 4.44 -2.47 10.76
C PRO A 13 4.39 -1.21 9.86
N SER A 14 4.35 -1.42 8.54
CA SER A 14 4.28 -0.38 7.50
C SER A 14 2.90 0.28 7.32
N SER A 15 1.84 -0.24 7.94
CA SER A 15 0.46 0.28 7.79
C SER A 15 0.26 1.71 8.35
N SER A 16 1.20 2.18 9.16
CA SER A 16 1.19 3.54 9.73
C SER A 16 1.44 4.64 8.68
N SER A 17 2.14 4.33 7.59
CA SER A 17 2.65 5.31 6.61
C SER A 17 1.71 5.47 5.40
N CYS A 18 0.93 4.44 5.06
CA CYS A 18 -0.13 4.51 4.04
C CYS A 18 -1.42 5.18 4.54
N ASP A 19 -1.47 5.61 5.80
CA ASP A 19 -2.66 6.17 6.40
C ASP A 19 -2.93 7.58 5.84
N ILE A 20 -3.85 7.66 4.88
CA ILE A 20 -4.36 8.91 4.31
C ILE A 20 -4.78 9.88 5.43
N ARG A 21 -5.22 9.38 6.60
CA ARG A 21 -5.62 10.20 7.74
C ARG A 21 -4.48 11.07 8.27
N ASN A 22 -3.24 10.60 8.22
CA ASN A 22 -2.07 11.38 8.67
C ASN A 22 -1.60 12.40 7.61
N SER A 23 -1.95 12.17 6.33
CA SER A 23 -1.63 13.05 5.20
C SER A 23 -2.67 14.16 4.96
N CYS A 24 -3.89 14.02 5.48
CA CYS A 24 -5.01 14.94 5.24
C CYS A 24 -5.29 16.09 6.25
N PRO A 25 -4.55 16.34 7.36
CA PRO A 25 -4.96 17.36 8.34
C PRO A 25 -5.13 18.76 7.70
N GLY A 26 -6.36 19.27 7.66
CA GLY A 26 -6.67 20.58 7.05
C GLY A 26 -6.69 20.61 5.52
N ILE A 27 -6.61 19.46 4.84
CA ILE A 27 -6.80 19.33 3.38
C ILE A 27 -8.20 18.82 3.05
N VAL A 28 -8.70 17.92 3.89
CA VAL A 28 -9.99 17.25 3.70
C VAL A 28 -10.86 17.45 4.93
N GLU A 29 -12.16 17.59 4.69
CA GLU A 29 -13.16 17.63 5.77
C GLU A 29 -13.18 16.31 6.54
N LYS A 30 -13.15 16.40 7.88
CA LYS A 30 -13.09 15.23 8.77
C LYS A 30 -14.20 14.20 8.49
N GLY A 31 -15.43 14.66 8.25
CA GLY A 31 -16.56 13.77 7.96
C GLY A 31 -16.36 12.98 6.66
N LYS A 32 -15.88 13.63 5.59
CA LYS A 32 -15.56 12.96 4.33
C LYS A 32 -14.44 11.94 4.50
N LEU A 33 -13.41 12.27 5.29
CA LEU A 33 -12.30 11.37 5.59
C LEU A 33 -12.76 10.14 6.38
N GLU A 34 -13.63 10.31 7.37
CA GLU A 34 -14.17 9.21 8.17
C GLU A 34 -15.11 8.28 7.38
N SER A 35 -15.79 8.82 6.36
CA SER A 35 -16.66 8.04 5.46
C SER A 35 -15.90 7.27 4.37
N PHE A 36 -14.65 7.64 4.09
CA PHE A 36 -13.87 7.05 3.01
C PHE A 36 -13.21 5.74 3.45
N ASN A 37 -13.45 4.67 2.71
CA ASN A 37 -12.74 3.40 2.89
C ASN A 37 -11.97 3.07 1.60
N LEU A 38 -10.70 2.69 1.75
CA LEU A 38 -9.91 2.19 0.64
C LEU A 38 -10.32 0.74 0.34
N PRO A 39 -10.67 0.38 -0.91
CA PRO A 39 -11.03 -0.98 -1.29
C PRO A 39 -9.77 -1.85 -1.48
N ILE A 40 -8.83 -1.81 -0.53
CA ILE A 40 -7.57 -2.53 -0.57
C ILE A 40 -7.48 -3.38 0.69
N TYR A 41 -7.23 -4.68 0.50
CA TYR A 41 -7.04 -5.64 1.58
C TYR A 41 -5.67 -6.28 1.46
N GLY A 42 -4.88 -6.23 2.54
CA GLY A 42 -3.60 -6.93 2.66
C GLY A 42 -3.79 -8.23 3.43
N PRO A 43 -3.99 -9.38 2.75
CA PRO A 43 -4.20 -10.65 3.42
C PRO A 43 -2.92 -11.17 4.07
N SER A 44 -3.05 -11.99 5.12
CA SER A 44 -1.93 -12.81 5.58
C SER A 44 -1.78 -14.08 4.74
N ILE A 45 -0.59 -14.69 4.76
CA ILE A 45 -0.36 -16.00 4.12
C ILE A 45 -1.36 -17.05 4.63
N ASP A 46 -1.68 -17.03 5.92
CA ASP A 46 -2.60 -17.99 6.53
C ASP A 46 -4.04 -17.78 6.04
N GLU A 47 -4.46 -16.53 5.84
CA GLU A 47 -5.76 -16.21 5.25
C GLU A 47 -5.85 -16.70 3.80
N VAL A 48 -4.81 -16.45 3.00
CA VAL A 48 -4.72 -16.93 1.61
C VAL A 48 -4.82 -18.46 1.58
N LYS A 49 -3.99 -19.16 2.37
CA LYS A 49 -4.01 -20.64 2.48
C LYS A 49 -5.37 -21.16 2.90
N THR A 50 -6.02 -20.49 3.85
CA THR A 50 -7.35 -20.87 4.35
C THR A 50 -8.40 -20.79 3.25
N VAL A 51 -8.42 -19.70 2.47
CA VAL A 51 -9.38 -19.53 1.36
C VAL A 51 -9.18 -20.58 0.27
N ILE A 52 -7.93 -20.86 -0.10
CA ILE A 52 -7.62 -21.87 -1.13
C ILE A 52 -8.02 -23.26 -0.65
N THR A 53 -7.68 -23.61 0.60
CA THR A 53 -8.04 -24.92 1.16
C THR A 53 -9.56 -25.11 1.20
N ARG A 54 -10.31 -24.05 1.51
CA ARG A 54 -11.78 -24.07 1.53
C ARG A 54 -12.39 -24.20 0.13
N ASN A 55 -11.79 -23.61 -0.90
CA ASN A 55 -12.35 -23.66 -2.26
C ASN A 55 -12.27 -25.08 -2.87
N LYS A 56 -11.31 -25.90 -2.45
CA LYS A 56 -11.06 -27.27 -2.94
C LYS A 56 -10.85 -27.40 -4.46
N LEU A 57 -10.70 -26.31 -5.19
CA LEU A 57 -10.49 -26.28 -6.64
C LEU A 57 -9.00 -26.32 -7.01
N PHE A 58 -8.14 -25.87 -6.09
CA PHE A 58 -6.71 -25.73 -6.33
C PHE A 58 -5.88 -26.39 -5.24
N CYS A 59 -4.73 -26.91 -5.64
CA CYS A 59 -3.60 -27.22 -4.78
C CYS A 59 -2.61 -26.06 -4.81
N ILE A 60 -2.03 -25.76 -3.64
CA ILE A 60 -0.94 -24.81 -3.54
C ILE A 60 0.34 -25.55 -3.91
N ASP A 61 0.96 -25.13 -5.01
CA ASP A 61 2.25 -25.65 -5.47
C ASP A 61 3.39 -24.90 -4.78
N HIS A 62 3.27 -23.57 -4.74
CA HIS A 62 4.24 -22.68 -4.13
C HIS A 62 3.55 -21.49 -3.49
N ILE A 63 3.98 -21.07 -2.29
CA ILE A 63 3.55 -19.82 -1.67
C ILE A 63 4.69 -19.23 -0.85
N GLU A 64 5.04 -17.98 -1.13
CA GLU A 64 6.12 -17.27 -0.46
C GLU A 64 5.74 -15.81 -0.16
N LEU A 65 6.43 -15.23 0.83
CA LEU A 65 6.38 -13.81 1.11
C LEU A 65 7.69 -13.18 0.63
N PHE A 66 7.59 -12.23 -0.29
CA PHE A 66 8.70 -11.43 -0.76
C PHE A 66 8.63 -10.03 -0.15
N GLU A 67 9.77 -9.44 0.17
CA GLU A 67 9.85 -8.04 0.56
C GLU A 67 10.39 -7.21 -0.59
N SER A 68 9.67 -6.17 -0.99
CA SER A 68 10.11 -5.22 -2.02
C SER A 68 10.21 -3.81 -1.44
N ASN A 69 11.20 -3.05 -1.90
CA ASN A 69 11.43 -1.67 -1.46
C ASN A 69 10.30 -0.75 -1.93
N TRP A 70 9.95 0.23 -1.09
CA TRP A 70 8.89 1.19 -1.43
C TRP A 70 9.24 2.08 -2.62
N ASP A 71 10.49 2.55 -2.72
CA ASP A 71 10.94 3.30 -3.88
C ASP A 71 11.25 2.31 -5.01
N PRO A 72 10.55 2.37 -6.16
CA PRO A 72 10.80 1.48 -7.29
C PRO A 72 12.21 1.61 -7.89
N TYR A 73 12.96 2.67 -7.52
CA TYR A 73 14.32 2.90 -8.00
C TYR A 73 15.40 2.52 -6.96
N ASP A 74 15.02 2.09 -5.75
CA ASP A 74 15.97 1.71 -4.68
C ASP A 74 16.80 0.46 -5.06
N ASP A 75 16.25 -0.42 -5.90
CA ASP A 75 16.94 -1.65 -6.33
C ASP A 75 18.03 -1.40 -7.40
N LEU A 76 18.10 -0.18 -7.95
CA LEU A 76 19.12 0.23 -8.93
C LEU A 76 20.43 0.70 -8.27
N GLU A 77 20.50 0.68 -6.95
CA GLU A 77 21.65 1.15 -6.15
C GLU A 77 22.93 0.30 -6.28
N HIS A 78 22.92 -0.80 -7.03
CA HIS A 78 24.13 -1.63 -7.23
C HIS A 78 25.21 -0.98 -8.11
N ASP A 79 24.90 0.10 -8.85
CA ASP A 79 25.84 0.72 -9.81
C ASP A 79 26.35 2.12 -9.39
N GLY A 80 26.45 2.40 -8.07
CA GLY A 80 27.04 3.65 -7.58
C GLY A 80 26.29 4.93 -8.01
N MET A 81 25.07 4.77 -8.51
CA MET A 81 24.25 5.85 -9.04
C MET A 81 23.36 6.41 -7.93
N HIS A 82 23.73 7.60 -7.47
CA HIS A 82 22.94 8.60 -6.74
C HIS A 82 21.59 8.13 -6.15
N ILE A 83 21.50 8.14 -4.81
CA ILE A 83 20.23 8.22 -4.07
C ILE A 83 19.37 9.28 -4.79
N SER A 84 18.25 8.87 -5.35
CA SER A 84 17.29 9.80 -5.96
C SER A 84 16.96 10.87 -4.91
N PRO A 85 17.19 12.17 -5.16
CA PRO A 85 16.97 13.20 -4.14
C PRO A 85 15.48 13.35 -3.74
N HIS A 86 14.59 12.55 -4.33
CA HIS A 86 13.14 12.65 -4.20
C HIS A 86 12.46 11.27 -4.10
N ARG A 87 12.97 10.35 -3.28
CA ARG A 87 12.39 8.99 -3.09
C ARG A 87 10.91 9.05 -2.71
N GLY A 88 10.54 9.97 -1.84
CA GLY A 88 9.14 10.20 -1.45
C GLY A 88 8.25 10.66 -2.61
N MET A 89 8.80 11.42 -3.57
CA MET A 89 8.06 11.82 -4.78
C MET A 89 7.84 10.63 -5.72
N ASN A 90 8.83 9.75 -5.86
CA ASN A 90 8.71 8.53 -6.67
C ASN A 90 7.56 7.66 -6.15
N VAL A 91 7.56 7.37 -4.85
CA VAL A 91 6.48 6.62 -4.19
C VAL A 91 5.13 7.34 -4.34
N ALA A 92 5.09 8.65 -4.13
CA ALA A 92 3.86 9.43 -4.26
C ALA A 92 3.26 9.36 -5.68
N LYS A 93 4.09 9.38 -6.73
CA LYS A 93 3.63 9.21 -8.12
C LYS A 93 3.06 7.82 -8.35
N CYS A 94 3.70 6.77 -7.86
CA CYS A 94 3.20 5.39 -7.98
C CYS A 94 1.85 5.22 -7.28
N ILE A 95 1.72 5.72 -6.05
CA ILE A 95 0.45 5.67 -5.30
C ILE A 95 -0.62 6.55 -5.95
N ARG A 96 -0.23 7.71 -6.50
CA ARG A 96 -1.15 8.60 -7.23
C ARG A 96 -1.77 7.89 -8.42
N ALA A 97 -0.95 7.26 -9.27
CA ALA A 97 -1.43 6.55 -10.45
C ALA A 97 -2.52 5.49 -10.15
N VAL A 98 -2.44 4.81 -8.99
CA VAL A 98 -3.42 3.77 -8.62
C VAL A 98 -4.63 4.29 -7.85
N SER A 99 -4.48 5.38 -7.08
CA SER A 99 -5.52 5.85 -6.14
C SER A 99 -6.23 7.14 -6.56
N GLU A 100 -5.67 7.90 -7.49
CA GLU A 100 -6.19 9.20 -7.93
C GLU A 100 -7.66 9.16 -8.37
N PRO A 101 -8.12 8.21 -9.21
CA PRO A 101 -9.53 8.17 -9.62
C PRO A 101 -10.50 8.02 -8.43
N LEU A 102 -10.13 7.21 -7.43
CA LEU A 102 -10.94 6.98 -6.24
C LEU A 102 -10.98 8.22 -5.34
N LEU A 103 -9.83 8.87 -5.18
CA LEU A 103 -9.72 10.09 -4.36
C LEU A 103 -10.42 11.26 -5.02
N ALA A 104 -10.30 11.41 -6.34
CA ALA A 104 -11.00 12.42 -7.13
C ALA A 104 -12.52 12.25 -7.00
N SER A 105 -13.01 11.01 -7.15
CA SER A 105 -14.45 10.72 -7.07
C SER A 105 -15.05 11.03 -5.69
N HIS A 106 -14.30 10.85 -4.60
CA HIS A 106 -14.84 11.01 -3.24
C HIS A 106 -14.57 12.40 -2.64
N PHE A 107 -13.39 12.96 -2.91
CA PHE A 107 -12.95 14.23 -2.31
C PHE A 107 -12.92 15.41 -3.28
N GLY A 108 -12.93 15.16 -4.59
CA GLY A 108 -12.81 16.16 -5.65
C GLY A 108 -11.37 16.32 -6.13
N GLU A 109 -11.21 16.70 -7.41
CA GLU A 109 -9.88 16.84 -8.04
C GLU A 109 -9.04 17.96 -7.43
N TYR A 110 -9.68 19.02 -6.93
CA TYR A 110 -9.03 20.22 -6.40
C TYR A 110 -8.12 19.95 -5.18
N ILE A 111 -8.27 18.80 -4.50
CA ILE A 111 -7.44 18.45 -3.35
C ILE A 111 -6.18 17.65 -3.71
N LEU A 112 -6.13 17.04 -4.90
CA LEU A 112 -5.20 15.97 -5.22
C LEU A 112 -3.74 16.44 -5.20
N ASP A 113 -3.45 17.57 -5.82
CA ASP A 113 -2.07 18.08 -5.89
C ASP A 113 -1.50 18.37 -4.50
N LYS A 114 -2.28 19.04 -3.65
CA LYS A 114 -1.88 19.35 -2.27
C LYS A 114 -1.77 18.07 -1.43
N LEU A 115 -2.66 17.10 -1.64
CA LEU A 115 -2.65 15.81 -0.95
C LEU A 115 -1.38 15.03 -1.29
N PHE A 116 -1.07 14.85 -2.57
CA PHE A 116 0.09 14.07 -3.01
C PHE A 116 1.41 14.77 -2.73
N GLN A 117 1.45 16.11 -2.75
CA GLN A 117 2.62 16.86 -2.28
C GLN A 117 2.91 16.58 -0.80
N ARG A 118 1.88 16.60 0.05
CA ARG A 118 2.04 16.33 1.48
C ARG A 118 2.38 14.86 1.75
N PHE A 119 1.77 13.94 1.00
CA PHE A 119 2.09 12.52 1.05
C PHE A 119 3.57 12.28 0.71
N ALA A 120 4.08 12.87 -0.37
CA ALA A 120 5.49 12.77 -0.75
C ALA A 120 6.43 13.23 0.38
N GLN A 121 6.12 14.35 1.05
CA GLN A 121 6.92 14.84 2.18
C GLN A 121 6.90 13.93 3.42
N ILE A 122 5.79 13.21 3.65
CA ILE A 122 5.67 12.26 4.75
C ILE A 122 6.48 11.00 4.42
N VAL A 123 6.35 10.50 3.19
CA VAL A 123 7.10 9.33 2.73
C VAL A 123 8.59 9.60 2.71
N GLU A 124 9.03 10.76 2.22
CA GLU A 124 10.45 11.16 2.23
C GLU A 124 11.04 11.10 3.65
N ARG A 125 10.32 11.66 4.62
CA ARG A 125 10.74 11.62 6.04
C ARG A 125 10.73 10.22 6.63
N HIS A 126 9.88 9.33 6.14
CA HIS A 126 9.83 7.94 6.58
C HIS A 126 11.01 7.14 6.00
N LEU A 127 11.25 7.26 4.69
CA LEU A 127 12.37 6.62 3.98
C LEU A 127 13.74 7.11 4.45
N ALA A 128 13.84 8.34 4.96
CA ALA A 128 15.06 8.86 5.57
C ALA A 128 15.39 8.21 6.93
N LYS A 129 14.41 7.62 7.61
CA LYS A 129 14.60 6.98 8.93
C LYS A 129 14.77 5.48 8.82
N GLU A 130 13.99 4.85 7.94
CA GLU A 130 13.92 3.40 7.78
C GLU A 130 13.72 3.10 6.29
N ASN A 131 14.45 2.11 5.78
CA ASN A 131 14.17 1.56 4.45
C ASN A 131 12.84 0.80 4.53
N ALA A 132 11.78 1.46 4.07
CA ALA A 132 10.44 0.90 4.10
C ALA A 132 10.28 -0.14 2.98
N LYS A 133 9.77 -1.31 3.35
CA LYS A 133 9.44 -2.40 2.43
C LYS A 133 7.95 -2.73 2.48
N TYR A 134 7.40 -3.20 1.37
CA TYR A 134 6.09 -3.82 1.33
C TYR A 134 6.23 -5.31 1.07
N SER A 135 5.33 -6.09 1.66
CA SER A 135 5.32 -7.54 1.50
C SER A 135 4.39 -7.94 0.36
N VAL A 136 4.87 -8.83 -0.50
CA VAL A 136 4.14 -9.38 -1.64
C VAL A 136 4.00 -10.89 -1.43
N ILE A 137 2.79 -11.42 -1.55
CA ILE A 137 2.57 -12.86 -1.56
C ILE A 137 2.65 -13.33 -3.01
N VAL A 138 3.62 -14.18 -3.31
CA VAL A 138 3.73 -14.86 -4.62
C VAL A 138 3.19 -16.28 -4.45
N LEU A 139 2.31 -16.69 -5.35
CA LEU A 139 1.54 -17.93 -5.25
C LEU A 139 1.46 -18.64 -6.60
N SER A 140 1.82 -19.92 -6.61
CA SER A 140 1.59 -20.86 -7.71
C SER A 140 0.50 -21.85 -7.30
N LEU A 141 -0.51 -22.01 -8.17
CA LEU A 141 -1.64 -22.90 -7.96
C LEU A 141 -1.77 -23.90 -9.10
N ASN A 142 -1.99 -25.16 -8.76
CA ASN A 142 -2.38 -26.20 -9.70
C ASN A 142 -3.86 -26.50 -9.53
N ARG A 143 -4.60 -26.66 -10.63
CA ARG A 143 -5.98 -27.13 -10.57
C ARG A 143 -6.00 -28.55 -9.98
N ARG A 144 -6.91 -28.82 -9.05
CA ARG A 144 -7.15 -30.20 -8.60
C ARG A 144 -7.89 -30.98 -9.68
N ASP A 145 -7.50 -32.24 -9.84
CA ASP A 145 -8.21 -33.22 -10.65
C ASP A 145 -9.55 -33.62 -10.02
#